data_AF-D7DYK7-F1
#
_entry.id   AF-D7DYK7-F1
#
_cell.length_a   1.000
_cell.length_b   1.000
_cell.length_c   1.000
_cell.angle_alpha   90.00
_cell.angle_beta   90.00
_cell.angle_gamma   90.00
#
_symmetry.space_group_name_H-M   'P 1'
#
loop_
_entity.id
_entity.type
_entity.pdbx_description
1 polymer ?
#
loop_
_entity_poly.entity_id
_entity_poly.type
_entity_poly.pdbx_seq_one_letter_code
_entity_poly.pdbx_strand_id
1 'polypeptide(L)' 'MKRYMPLILIGVILFVAGGDKVFPGAVGKVSTQTRTSVNNFLIGRFPSWKPKTNPYKRTERELQETEQK' A
#
# COMPACT_ATOMS: atom_id res chain seq x y z
N MET A 1 14.72 -20.33 17.43
CA MET A 1 14.32 -18.98 16.95
C MET A 1 14.73 -18.70 15.50
N LYS A 2 16.00 -18.90 15.09
CA LYS A 2 16.47 -18.60 13.71
C LYS A 2 15.75 -19.36 12.58
N ARG A 3 15.23 -20.56 12.83
CA ARG A 3 14.55 -21.39 11.82
C ARG A 3 13.18 -20.83 11.36
N TYR A 4 12.50 -20.05 12.21
CA TYR A 4 11.21 -19.44 11.88
C TYR A 4 11.34 -18.00 11.37
N MET A 5 12.51 -17.39 11.52
CA MET A 5 12.79 -16.04 11.03
C MET A 5 12.42 -15.83 9.55
N PRO A 6 12.75 -16.74 8.60
CA PRO A 6 12.31 -16.55 7.21
C PRO A 6 10.78 -16.60 7.05
N LEU A 7 10.09 -17.44 7.82
CA LEU A 7 8.62 -17.53 7.75
C LEU A 7 7.94 -16.26 8.29
N ILE A 8 8.46 -15.71 9.39
CA ILE A 8 7.98 -14.42 9.93
C ILE A 8 8.19 -13.32 8.89
N LEU A 9 9.34 -13.30 8.23
CA LEU A 9 9.69 -12.30 7.22
C LEU A 9 8.77 -12.39 5.99
N ILE A 10 8.49 -13.62 5.52
CA ILE A 10 7.52 -13.87 4.44
C ILE A 10 6.12 -13.42 4.88
N GLY A 11 5.70 -13.75 6.10
CA GLY A 11 4.41 -13.32 6.64
C GLY A 11 4.25 -11.80 6.66
N VAL A 12 5.31 -11.08 7.06
CA VAL A 12 5.33 -9.60 7.03
C VAL A 12 5.24 -9.08 5.59
N ILE A 13 5.98 -9.66 4.64
CA ILE A 13 5.91 -9.26 3.23
C ILE A 13 4.49 -9.45 2.68
N LEU A 14 3.87 -10.60 2.95
CA LEU A 14 2.50 -10.88 2.52
C LEU A 14 1.48 -9.93 3.17
N PHE A 15 1.66 -9.63 4.47
CA PHE A 15 0.83 -8.66 5.18
C PHE A 15 0.95 -7.26 4.57
N VAL A 16 2.16 -6.80 4.29
CA VAL A 16 2.36 -5.50 3.62
C VAL A 16 1.83 -5.55 2.19
N ALA A 17 1.97 -6.65 1.45
CA ALA A 17 1.57 -6.76 0.04
C ALA A 17 0.06 -6.96 -0.19
N GLY A 18 -0.68 -7.54 0.76
CA GLY A 18 -2.12 -7.82 0.60
C GLY A 18 -2.97 -7.79 1.87
N GLY A 19 -2.42 -7.35 3.01
CA GLY A 19 -3.12 -7.38 4.31
C GLY A 19 -4.39 -6.55 4.36
N ASP A 20 -4.50 -5.46 3.60
CA ASP A 20 -5.70 -4.62 3.46
C ASP A 20 -6.88 -5.34 2.81
N LYS A 21 -6.60 -6.31 1.92
CA LYS A 21 -7.63 -7.11 1.26
C LYS A 21 -8.11 -8.28 2.12
N VAL A 22 -7.25 -8.77 3.03
CA VAL A 22 -7.54 -9.95 3.87
C VAL A 22 -8.08 -9.55 5.24
N PHE A 23 -7.58 -8.45 5.81
CA PHE A 23 -7.95 -7.99 7.15
C PHE A 23 -8.79 -6.71 7.09
N PRO A 24 -10.09 -6.77 7.44
CA PRO A 24 -10.93 -5.59 7.49
C PRO A 24 -10.59 -4.70 8.70
N GLY A 25 -10.92 -3.41 8.61
CA GLY A 25 -10.82 -2.46 9.72
C GLY A 25 -9.42 -1.86 9.93
N ALA A 26 -9.04 -1.63 11.19
CA ALA A 26 -7.81 -0.91 11.55
C ALA A 26 -6.53 -1.64 11.09
N VAL A 27 -6.55 -2.97 11.06
CA VAL A 27 -5.42 -3.81 10.65
C VAL A 27 -5.13 -3.64 9.15
N GLY A 28 -6.17 -3.58 8.33
CA GLY A 28 -6.04 -3.29 6.90
C GLY A 28 -5.48 -1.89 6.66
N LYS A 29 -5.94 -0.87 7.39
CA LYS A 29 -5.45 0.52 7.28
C LYS A 29 -3.95 0.64 7.55
N VAL A 30 -3.41 -0.10 8.54
CA VAL A 30 -1.98 -0.11 8.84
C VAL A 30 -1.17 -0.64 7.66
N SER A 31 -1.64 -1.69 6.97
CA SER A 31 -0.95 -2.21 5.78
C SER A 31 -0.93 -1.19 4.64
N THR A 32 -2.04 -0.47 4.41
CA THR A 32 -2.11 0.59 3.40
C THR A 32 -1.17 1.75 3.74
N GLN A 33 -1.17 2.21 5.00
CA GLN A 33 -0.28 3.28 5.46
C GLN A 33 1.20 2.89 5.35
N THR A 34 1.53 1.63 5.61
CA THR A 34 2.88 1.10 5.45
C THR A 34 3.31 1.15 3.99
N ARG A 35 2.46 0.72 3.04
CA ARG A 35 2.75 0.87 1.60
C ARG A 35 2.97 2.33 1.20
N THR A 36 2.13 3.25 1.68
CA THR A 36 2.26 4.69 1.38
C THR A 36 3.58 5.25 1.91
N SER A 37 3.96 4.90 3.14
CA SER A 37 5.21 5.36 3.76
C SER A 37 6.43 4.82 3.02
N VAL A 38 6.42 3.53 2.65
CA VAL A 38 7.46 2.91 1.83
C VAL A 38 7.54 3.57 0.45
N ASN A 39 6.40 3.83 -0.18
CA ASN A 39 6.35 4.48 -1.49
C ASN A 39 6.90 5.92 -1.43
N ASN A 40 6.52 6.70 -0.43
CA ASN A 40 7.03 8.07 -0.24
C ASN A 40 8.55 8.07 0.04
N PHE A 41 9.04 7.10 0.82
CA PHE A 41 10.46 6.92 1.05
C PHE A 41 11.21 6.59 -0.25
N LEU A 42 10.68 5.68 -1.06
CA LEU A 42 11.28 5.31 -2.34
C LEU A 42 11.26 6.45 -3.36
N ILE A 43 10.17 7.20 -3.46
CA ILE A 43 10.07 8.40 -4.30
C ILE A 43 11.08 9.46 -3.84
N GLY A 44 11.21 9.68 -2.53
CA GLY A 44 12.19 10.63 -1.98
C GLY A 44 13.65 10.20 -2.23
N ARG A 45 13.94 8.90 -2.21
CA ARG A 45 15.27 8.34 -2.48
C ARG A 45 15.59 8.29 -3.98
N PHE A 46 14.59 8.08 -4.82
CA PHE A 46 14.70 7.92 -6.27
C PHE A 46 13.70 8.83 -7.00
N PRO A 47 13.93 10.16 -7.02
CA PRO A 47 12.97 11.13 -7.55
C PRO A 47 12.72 11.00 -9.06
N SER A 48 13.61 10.34 -9.81
CA SER A 48 13.42 10.02 -11.23
C SER A 48 12.46 8.86 -11.47
N TRP A 49 12.16 8.05 -10.45
CA TRP A 49 11.24 6.93 -10.56
C TRP A 49 9.80 7.43 -10.51
N LYS A 50 9.12 7.39 -11.66
CA LYS A 50 7.69 7.69 -11.75
C LYS A 50 6.88 6.39 -11.72
N PRO A 51 5.81 6.31 -10.92
CA PRO A 51 4.91 5.16 -10.96
C PRO A 51 4.33 4.99 -12.37
N LYS A 52 4.31 3.74 -12.87
CA LYS A 52 3.73 3.42 -14.20
C LYS A 52 2.21 3.63 -14.26
N THR A 53 1.56 3.65 -13.11
CA THR A 53 0.10 3.75 -12.96
C THR A 53 -0.27 5.10 -12.34
N ASN A 54 -1.32 5.76 -12.86
CA ASN A 54 -1.87 6.99 -12.25
C ASN A 54 -2.60 6.63 -10.94
N PRO A 55 -2.05 6.99 -9.75
CA PRO A 55 -2.63 6.61 -8.46
C PRO A 55 -3.93 7.36 -8.16
N TYR A 56 -4.12 8.56 -8.73
CA TYR A 56 -5.29 9.40 -8.48
C TYR A 56 -6.50 9.01 -9.31
N LYS A 57 -6.34 8.09 -10.27
CA LYS A 57 -7.43 7.63 -11.14
C LYS A 57 -8.64 7.08 -10.37
N ARG A 58 -8.42 6.56 -9.15
CA ARG A 58 -9.51 6.15 -8.25
C ARG A 58 -10.25 7.37 -7.67
N THR A 59 -9.51 8.31 -7.13
CA THR A 59 -10.05 9.53 -6.52
C THR A 59 -10.75 10.42 -7.56
N GLU A 60 -10.18 10.54 -8.76
CA GLU A 60 -10.80 11.24 -9.89
C GLU A 60 -12.17 10.64 -10.26
N ARG A 61 -12.32 9.31 -10.18
CA ARG A 61 -13.60 8.64 -10.42
C ARG A 61 -14.61 8.91 -9.30
N GLU A 62 -14.18 8.80 -8.05
CA GLU A 62 -15.04 9.07 -6.88
C GLU A 62 -15.48 10.55 -6.83
N LEU A 63 -14.62 11.48 -7.26
CA LEU A 63 -14.96 12.90 -7.42
C LEU A 63 -15.98 13.12 -8.56
N GLN A 64 -15.77 12.52 -9.73
CA GLN A 64 -16.73 12.61 -10.85
C GLN A 64 -18.11 12.08 -10.48
N GLU A 65 -18.19 10.98 -9.71
CA GLU A 65 -19.45 10.43 -9.22
C GLU A 65 -20.14 11.34 -8.18
N THR A 66 -19.37 12.13 -7.44
CA THR A 66 -19.89 13.08 -6.46
C THR A 66 -20.33 14.40 -7.10
N GLU A 67 -19.60 14.89 -8.09
CA GLU A 67 -19.91 16.14 -8.83
C GLU A 67 -21.04 15.97 -9.84
N GLN A 68 -21.29 14.75 -10.35
CA GLN A 68 -22.41 14.45 -11.26
C GLN A 68 -23.74 14.16 -10.53
N LYS A 69 -23.77 14.22 -9.20
CA LYS A 69 -24.95 13.96 -8.37
C LYS A 69 -25.53 15.24 -7.80
#